data_AF-A0A355BND0-F1
#
_entry.id   AF-A0A355BND0-F1
#
_cell.length_a   1.000
_cell.length_b   1.000
_cell.length_c   1.000
_cell.angle_alpha   90.00
_cell.angle_beta   90.00
_cell.angle_gamma   90.00
#
_symmetry.space_group_name_H-M   'P 1'
#
loop_
_entity.id
_entity.type
_entity.pdbx_description
1 polymer ?
#
loop_
_entity_poly.entity_id
_entity_poly.type
_entity_poly.pdbx_seq_one_letter_code
_entity_poly.pdbx_strand_id
1 'polypeptide(L)'
;CAVKRGTRYDNFWQVFSLITYSMPSFFIALSLIFILAIRLRWLPPGGMPLTIHGRNFAYYLSWLKYMALPIITLTIISLAGTIRYVRNAMIDALTQDYIRTARSKGLSEKVVIYSHAFRNALIPVSTIIIGAIFSLFYGAAITETVFAWNGIGHVLVKGLSNRDFMLVISMNLFFAMLSIIANFVADITYGLVDPRIKLE
;
A
#
# COMPACT_ATOMS: atom_id res chain seq x y z
N CYS A 1 -12.51 -10.12 -8.25
CA CYS A 1 -12.36 -9.04 -9.24
C CYS A 1 -13.72 -8.52 -9.70
N ALA A 2 -13.87 -7.19 -9.82
CA ALA A 2 -15.11 -6.53 -10.26
C ALA A 2 -15.66 -7.04 -11.60
N VAL A 3 -14.77 -7.36 -12.56
CA VAL A 3 -15.12 -7.87 -13.89
C VAL A 3 -15.77 -9.26 -13.85
N LYS A 4 -15.42 -10.08 -12.86
CA LYS A 4 -15.98 -11.43 -12.65
C LYS A 4 -16.69 -11.50 -11.30
N ARG A 5 -17.53 -10.51 -11.02
CA ARG A 5 -18.25 -10.35 -9.75
C ARG A 5 -19.02 -11.64 -9.41
N GLY A 6 -18.86 -12.13 -8.18
CA GLY A 6 -19.56 -13.32 -7.69
C GLY A 6 -18.97 -14.67 -8.10
N THR A 7 -17.86 -14.70 -8.85
CA THR A 7 -17.12 -15.95 -9.10
C THR A 7 -16.38 -16.41 -7.85
N ARG A 8 -16.07 -17.72 -7.75
CA ARG A 8 -15.25 -18.28 -6.64
C ARG A 8 -13.92 -17.55 -6.47
N TYR A 9 -13.32 -17.07 -7.56
CA TYR A 9 -12.10 -16.26 -7.54
C TYR A 9 -12.32 -14.87 -6.94
N ASP A 10 -13.43 -14.19 -7.27
CA ASP A 10 -13.79 -12.92 -6.62
C ASP A 10 -14.02 -13.12 -5.12
N ASN A 11 -14.79 -14.15 -4.75
CA ASN A 11 -15.10 -14.43 -3.35
C ASN A 11 -13.84 -14.76 -2.54
N PHE A 12 -12.90 -15.55 -3.09
CA PHE A 12 -11.63 -15.84 -2.42
C PHE A 12 -10.85 -14.58 -2.09
N TRP A 13 -10.62 -13.71 -3.08
CA TRP A 13 -9.88 -12.47 -2.85
C TRP A 13 -10.62 -11.47 -1.96
N GLN A 14 -11.95 -11.47 -1.98
CA GLN A 14 -12.76 -10.66 -1.06
C GLN A 14 -12.62 -11.15 0.38
N VAL A 15 -12.73 -12.45 0.63
CA VAL A 15 -12.56 -13.03 1.96
C VAL A 15 -11.12 -12.86 2.45
N PHE A 16 -10.12 -13.15 1.61
CA PHE A 16 -8.72 -12.98 1.95
C PHE A 16 -8.35 -11.54 2.29
N SER A 17 -8.79 -10.57 1.48
CA SER A 17 -8.56 -9.14 1.75
C SER A 17 -9.30 -8.68 3.00
N LEU A 18 -10.51 -9.18 3.26
CA LEU A 18 -11.26 -8.85 4.48
C LEU A 18 -10.55 -9.36 5.73
N ILE A 19 -10.16 -10.64 5.75
CA ILE A 19 -9.42 -11.23 6.88
C ILE A 19 -8.15 -10.42 7.15
N THR A 20 -7.36 -10.20 6.11
CA THR A 20 -6.08 -9.48 6.22
C THR A 20 -6.26 -8.04 6.68
N TYR A 21 -7.28 -7.34 6.16
CA TYR A 21 -7.56 -5.95 6.52
C TYR A 21 -8.07 -5.80 7.97
N SER A 22 -8.80 -6.79 8.47
CA SER A 22 -9.28 -6.83 9.85
C SER A 22 -8.23 -7.29 10.86
N MET A 23 -7.14 -7.93 10.39
CA MET A 23 -6.06 -8.38 11.26
C MET A 23 -5.13 -7.22 11.63
N PRO A 24 -4.72 -7.10 12.90
CA PRO A 24 -3.70 -6.15 13.30
C PRO A 24 -2.37 -6.41 12.56
N SER A 25 -1.70 -5.34 12.15
CA SER A 25 -0.43 -5.42 11.40
C SER A 25 0.66 -6.21 12.13
N PHE A 26 0.77 -6.03 13.46
CA PHE A 26 1.73 -6.78 14.28
C PHE A 26 1.47 -8.28 14.26
N PHE A 27 0.20 -8.72 14.18
CA PHE A 27 -0.14 -10.13 14.17
C PHE A 27 0.33 -10.80 12.89
N ILE A 28 0.14 -10.13 11.74
CA ILE A 28 0.64 -10.57 10.45
C ILE A 28 2.17 -10.66 10.48
N ALA A 29 2.84 -9.61 11.00
CA ALA A 29 4.29 -9.59 11.15
C ALA A 29 4.82 -10.75 12.00
N LEU A 30 4.24 -10.97 13.19
CA LEU A 30 4.63 -12.06 14.09
C LEU A 30 4.35 -13.45 13.49
N SER A 31 3.24 -13.59 12.76
CA SER A 31 2.93 -14.84 12.05
C SER A 31 3.96 -15.16 10.97
N LEU A 32 4.37 -14.15 10.21
CA LEU A 32 5.43 -14.28 9.19
C LEU A 32 6.78 -14.63 9.83
N ILE A 33 7.14 -13.99 10.94
CA ILE A 33 8.34 -14.33 11.71
C ILE A 33 8.29 -15.80 12.17
N PHE A 34 7.18 -16.22 12.77
CA PHE A 34 7.03 -17.59 13.26
C PHE A 34 7.17 -18.63 12.15
N ILE A 35 6.51 -18.42 11.01
CA ILE A 35 6.50 -19.39 9.90
C ILE A 35 7.83 -19.36 9.14
N LEU A 36 8.26 -18.19 8.67
CA LEU A 36 9.38 -18.07 7.73
C LEU A 36 10.74 -18.00 8.43
N ALA A 37 10.83 -17.40 9.61
CA ALA A 37 12.09 -17.25 10.32
C ALA A 37 12.32 -18.36 11.35
N ILE A 38 11.30 -18.72 12.14
CA ILE A 38 11.47 -19.70 13.22
C ILE A 38 11.29 -21.14 12.71
N ARG A 39 10.17 -21.42 12.02
CA ARG A 39 9.83 -22.78 11.58
C ARG A 39 10.63 -23.21 10.34
N LEU A 40 10.63 -22.39 9.29
CA LEU A 40 11.29 -22.69 8.02
C LEU A 40 12.77 -22.25 7.99
N ARG A 41 13.16 -21.27 8.82
CA ARG A 41 14.52 -20.70 8.86
C ARG A 41 15.01 -20.16 7.51
N TRP A 42 14.10 -19.68 6.68
CA TRP A 42 14.42 -19.13 5.36
C TRP A 42 14.91 -17.69 5.42
N LEU A 43 14.33 -16.91 6.33
CA LEU A 43 14.56 -15.47 6.45
C LEU A 43 14.95 -15.10 7.88
N PRO A 44 15.74 -14.03 8.07
CA PRO A 44 16.02 -13.52 9.41
C PRO A 44 14.73 -12.95 10.05
N PRO A 45 14.55 -13.08 11.37
CA PRO A 45 13.34 -12.63 12.05
C PRO A 45 13.20 -11.10 12.13
N GLY A 46 14.30 -10.36 11.94
CA GLY A 46 14.34 -8.90 12.03
C GLY A 46 15.76 -8.38 12.19
N GLY A 47 15.88 -7.07 12.34
CA GLY A 47 17.14 -6.33 12.47
C GLY A 47 17.68 -5.84 11.13
N MET A 48 18.93 -5.38 11.15
CA MET A 48 19.69 -4.97 9.98
C MET A 48 20.93 -5.86 9.86
N PRO A 49 21.42 -6.13 8.65
CA PRO A 49 22.63 -6.92 8.49
C PRO A 49 23.80 -6.22 9.19
N LEU A 50 24.53 -6.96 10.04
CA LEU A 50 25.82 -6.53 10.56
C LEU A 50 26.75 -6.22 9.38
N THR A 51 27.52 -5.14 9.46
CA THR A 51 28.42 -4.65 8.41
C THR A 51 29.38 -5.76 7.95
N ILE A 52 29.00 -6.46 6.87
CA ILE A 52 29.89 -7.37 6.16
C ILE A 52 30.95 -6.47 5.52
N HIS A 53 32.22 -6.71 5.84
CA HIS A 53 33.34 -5.93 5.34
C HIS A 53 33.38 -6.03 3.80
N GLY A 54 32.97 -4.97 3.11
CA GLY A 54 33.00 -4.83 1.65
C GLY A 54 31.62 -4.71 0.99
N ARG A 55 31.49 -3.81 0.00
CA ARG A 55 30.29 -3.62 -0.85
C ARG A 55 30.17 -4.70 -1.94
N ASN A 56 30.24 -5.97 -1.53
CA ASN A 56 30.16 -7.12 -2.43
C ASN A 56 28.69 -7.54 -2.69
N PHE A 57 28.44 -8.40 -3.68
CA PHE A 57 27.10 -8.93 -3.96
C PHE A 57 26.41 -9.55 -2.73
N ALA A 58 27.19 -10.22 -1.86
CA ALA A 58 26.70 -10.80 -0.61
C ALA A 58 26.13 -9.76 0.38
N TYR A 59 26.64 -8.52 0.36
CA TYR A 59 26.14 -7.42 1.19
C TYR A 59 24.71 -7.04 0.76
N TYR A 60 24.48 -6.82 -0.54
CA TYR A 60 23.16 -6.48 -1.06
C TYR A 60 22.15 -7.62 -0.86
N LEU A 61 22.58 -8.87 -1.07
CA LEU A 61 21.72 -10.03 -0.84
C LEU A 61 21.32 -10.15 0.64
N SER A 62 22.22 -9.80 1.56
CA SER A 62 21.91 -9.78 2.99
C SER A 62 20.83 -8.74 3.28
N TRP A 63 20.98 -7.49 2.81
CA TRP A 63 19.97 -6.45 2.97
C TRP A 63 18.60 -6.87 2.43
N LEU A 64 18.54 -7.47 1.24
CA LEU A 64 17.28 -7.97 0.68
C LEU A 64 16.61 -9.01 1.59
N LYS A 65 17.37 -9.92 2.19
CA LYS A 65 16.83 -10.93 3.13
C LYS A 65 16.24 -10.29 4.39
N TYR A 66 16.91 -9.29 4.96
CA TYR A 66 16.41 -8.57 6.15
C TYR A 66 15.20 -7.67 5.82
N MET A 67 15.12 -7.13 4.61
CA MET A 67 13.98 -6.33 4.15
C MET A 67 12.77 -7.17 3.74
N ALA A 68 12.95 -8.45 3.38
CA ALA A 68 11.90 -9.28 2.82
C ALA A 68 10.64 -9.38 3.71
N LEU A 69 10.80 -9.72 5.00
CA LEU A 69 9.65 -9.86 5.91
C LEU A 69 8.92 -8.54 6.18
N PRO A 70 9.61 -7.43 6.51
CA PRO A 70 8.97 -6.12 6.62
C PRO A 70 8.21 -5.72 5.35
N ILE A 71 8.83 -5.88 4.17
CA ILE A 71 8.20 -5.53 2.89
C ILE A 71 6.96 -6.40 2.66
N ILE A 72 7.05 -7.71 2.81
CA ILE A 72 5.91 -8.62 2.62
C ILE A 72 4.76 -8.23 3.55
N THR A 73 5.06 -7.90 4.82
CA THR A 73 4.05 -7.45 5.79
C THR A 73 3.34 -6.19 5.30
N LEU A 74 4.10 -5.16 4.92
CA LEU A 74 3.54 -3.88 4.44
C LEU A 74 2.76 -4.05 3.13
N THR A 75 3.28 -4.88 2.22
CA THR A 75 2.64 -5.17 0.93
C THR A 75 1.31 -5.89 1.12
N ILE A 76 1.25 -6.90 2.00
CA ILE A 76 0.01 -7.65 2.29
C ILE A 76 -1.08 -6.70 2.82
N ILE A 77 -0.73 -5.84 3.79
CA ILE A 77 -1.67 -4.89 4.40
C ILE A 77 -2.15 -3.85 3.38
N SER A 78 -1.22 -3.26 2.63
CA SER A 78 -1.53 -2.25 1.61
C SER A 78 -2.42 -2.83 0.50
N LEU A 79 -2.06 -4.01 -0.04
CA LEU A 79 -2.84 -4.68 -1.08
C LEU A 79 -4.26 -5.01 -0.63
N ALA A 80 -4.45 -5.46 0.62
CA ALA A 80 -5.78 -5.79 1.14
C ALA A 80 -6.73 -4.59 1.08
N GLY A 81 -6.25 -3.40 1.45
CA GLY A 81 -6.99 -2.15 1.30
C GLY A 81 -7.24 -1.80 -0.17
N THR A 82 -6.17 -1.70 -0.97
CA THR A 82 -6.25 -1.25 -2.37
C THR A 82 -7.16 -2.14 -3.22
N ILE A 83 -7.16 -3.46 -3.04
CA ILE A 83 -8.04 -4.39 -3.78
C ILE A 83 -9.51 -4.05 -3.59
N ARG A 84 -9.93 -3.71 -2.36
CA ARG A 84 -11.32 -3.37 -2.05
C ARG A 84 -11.71 -2.05 -2.70
N TYR A 85 -10.85 -1.04 -2.61
CA TYR A 85 -11.09 0.27 -3.22
C TYR A 85 -11.17 0.19 -4.75
N VAL A 86 -10.19 -0.44 -5.40
CA VAL A 86 -10.17 -0.61 -6.86
C VAL A 86 -11.39 -1.40 -7.33
N ARG A 87 -11.79 -2.44 -6.59
CA ARG A 87 -12.98 -3.23 -6.92
C ARG A 87 -14.25 -2.39 -6.85
N ASN A 88 -14.42 -1.60 -5.80
CA ASN A 88 -15.62 -0.76 -5.64
C ASN A 88 -15.69 0.31 -6.73
N ALA A 89 -14.58 1.04 -6.96
CA ALA A 89 -14.48 2.02 -8.03
C ALA A 89 -14.78 1.42 -9.42
N MET A 90 -14.29 0.20 -9.69
CA MET A 90 -14.59 -0.51 -10.93
C MET A 90 -16.06 -0.94 -11.04
N ILE A 91 -16.70 -1.36 -9.93
CA ILE A 91 -18.13 -1.70 -9.94
C ILE A 91 -18.94 -0.44 -10.27
N ASP A 92 -18.66 0.66 -9.59
CA ASP A 92 -19.37 1.93 -9.77
C ASP A 92 -19.22 2.42 -11.22
N ALA A 93 -17.99 2.41 -11.76
CA ALA A 93 -17.73 2.77 -13.15
C ALA A 93 -18.45 1.87 -14.16
N LEU A 94 -18.49 0.55 -13.93
CA LEU A 94 -19.17 -0.41 -14.82
C LEU A 94 -20.70 -0.29 -14.81
N THR A 95 -21.29 0.32 -13.78
CA THR A 95 -22.74 0.52 -13.68
C THR A 95 -23.25 1.79 -14.39
N GLN A 96 -22.36 2.64 -14.89
CA GLN A 96 -22.69 3.91 -15.53
C GLN A 96 -23.34 3.74 -16.92
N ASP A 97 -24.22 4.68 -17.31
CA ASP A 97 -24.97 4.59 -18.58
C ASP A 97 -24.09 4.74 -19.83
N TYR A 98 -22.94 5.44 -19.75
CA TYR A 98 -21.99 5.49 -20.85
C TYR A 98 -21.36 4.12 -21.15
N ILE A 99 -21.22 3.25 -20.14
CA ILE A 99 -20.75 1.87 -20.31
C ILE A 99 -21.82 1.01 -21.01
N ARG A 100 -23.09 1.18 -20.64
CA ARG A 100 -24.21 0.50 -21.33
C ARG A 100 -24.25 0.91 -22.80
N THR A 101 -24.09 2.19 -23.07
CA THR A 101 -24.03 2.74 -24.43
C THR A 101 -22.85 2.18 -25.22
N ALA A 102 -21.66 2.10 -24.60
CA ALA A 102 -20.47 1.51 -25.20
C ALA A 102 -20.67 0.03 -25.59
N ARG A 103 -21.35 -0.75 -24.73
CA ARG A 103 -21.73 -2.14 -25.01
C ARG A 103 -22.75 -2.24 -26.15
N SER A 104 -23.79 -1.39 -26.16
CA SER A 104 -24.79 -1.36 -27.24
C SER A 104 -24.20 -0.98 -28.60
N LYS A 105 -23.09 -0.22 -28.62
CA LYS A 105 -22.31 0.08 -29.83
C LYS A 105 -21.45 -1.09 -30.34
N GLY A 106 -21.46 -2.25 -29.65
CA GLY A 106 -20.72 -3.44 -30.05
C GLY A 106 -19.22 -3.41 -29.70
N LEU A 107 -18.79 -2.51 -28.81
CA LEU A 107 -17.39 -2.49 -28.37
C LEU A 107 -17.05 -3.77 -27.59
N SER A 108 -15.85 -4.32 -27.83
CA SER A 108 -15.39 -5.50 -27.12
C SER A 108 -15.28 -5.24 -25.61
N GLU A 109 -15.57 -6.26 -24.79
CA GLU A 109 -15.57 -6.11 -23.32
C GLU A 109 -14.20 -5.67 -22.78
N LYS A 110 -13.09 -6.03 -23.45
CA LYS A 110 -11.76 -5.52 -23.11
C LYS A 110 -11.65 -4.00 -23.27
N VAL A 111 -12.18 -3.44 -24.35
CA VAL A 111 -12.20 -1.99 -24.58
C VAL A 111 -13.09 -1.30 -23.55
N VAL A 112 -14.26 -1.86 -23.27
CA VAL A 112 -15.18 -1.35 -22.23
C VAL A 112 -14.50 -1.31 -20.86
N ILE A 113 -13.79 -2.38 -20.48
CA ILE A 113 -13.10 -2.46 -19.19
C ILE A 113 -11.91 -1.51 -19.12
N TYR A 114 -10.93 -1.62 -20.02
CA TYR A 114 -9.66 -0.92 -19.88
C TYR A 114 -9.73 0.55 -20.33
N SER A 115 -10.50 0.85 -21.37
CA SER A 115 -10.55 2.20 -21.94
C SER A 115 -11.63 3.08 -21.29
N HIS A 116 -12.79 2.50 -20.95
CA HIS A 116 -13.93 3.28 -20.45
C HIS A 116 -14.13 3.17 -18.94
N ALA A 117 -14.15 1.95 -18.37
CA ALA A 117 -14.41 1.76 -16.95
C ALA A 117 -13.18 2.06 -16.09
N PHE A 118 -12.03 1.46 -16.43
CA PHE A 118 -10.80 1.59 -15.65
C PHE A 118 -10.28 3.02 -15.63
N ARG A 119 -10.33 3.73 -16.76
CA ARG A 119 -9.90 5.13 -16.83
C ARG A 119 -10.68 6.03 -15.86
N ASN A 120 -11.98 5.79 -15.69
CA ASN A 120 -12.81 6.55 -14.76
C ASN A 120 -12.61 6.07 -13.30
N ALA A 121 -12.44 4.76 -13.11
CA ALA A 121 -12.12 4.19 -11.80
C ALA A 121 -10.72 4.60 -11.29
N LEU A 122 -9.81 5.03 -12.17
CA LEU A 122 -8.47 5.51 -11.81
C LEU A 122 -8.49 6.83 -11.04
N ILE A 123 -9.54 7.64 -11.16
CA ILE A 123 -9.65 8.94 -10.47
C ILE A 123 -9.56 8.76 -8.95
N PRO A 124 -10.43 7.99 -8.27
CA PRO A 124 -10.29 7.76 -6.83
C PRO A 124 -9.11 6.86 -6.45
N VAL A 125 -8.65 6.01 -7.38
CA VAL A 125 -7.54 5.07 -7.13
C VAL A 125 -6.19 5.78 -7.10
N SER A 126 -5.98 6.82 -7.92
CA SER A 126 -4.73 7.58 -7.95
C SER A 126 -4.43 8.24 -6.61
N THR A 127 -5.44 8.83 -5.96
CA THR A 127 -5.36 9.43 -4.62
C THR A 127 -4.85 8.45 -3.58
N ILE A 128 -5.40 7.23 -3.59
CA ILE A 128 -5.04 6.19 -2.64
C ILE A 128 -3.61 5.72 -2.89
N ILE A 129 -3.20 5.58 -4.15
CA ILE A 129 -1.83 5.19 -4.51
C ILE A 129 -0.84 6.27 -4.07
N ILE A 130 -1.14 7.55 -4.35
CA ILE A 130 -0.31 8.68 -3.94
C ILE A 130 -0.21 8.72 -2.41
N GLY A 131 -1.34 8.65 -1.72
CA GLY A 131 -1.38 8.56 -0.26
C GLY A 131 -0.56 7.39 0.28
N ALA A 132 -0.64 6.21 -0.35
CA ALA A 132 0.14 5.03 0.04
C ALA A 132 1.65 5.25 -0.16
N ILE A 133 2.08 5.88 -1.25
CA ILE A 133 3.49 6.21 -1.49
C ILE A 133 4.01 7.19 -0.43
N PHE A 134 3.27 8.28 -0.19
CA PHE A 134 3.66 9.27 0.82
C PHE A 134 3.62 8.67 2.22
N SER A 135 2.73 7.69 2.47
CA SER A 135 2.65 7.02 3.76
C SER A 135 3.92 6.26 4.16
N LEU A 136 4.74 5.87 3.17
CA LEU A 136 6.03 5.22 3.42
C LEU A 136 7.00 6.14 4.18
N PHE A 137 6.89 7.46 4.00
CA PHE A 137 7.75 8.44 4.66
C PHE A 137 7.35 8.72 6.12
N TYR A 138 6.11 8.41 6.52
CA TYR A 138 5.72 8.45 7.94
C TYR A 138 6.40 7.33 8.75
N GLY A 139 6.93 6.33 8.06
CA GLY A 139 7.45 5.12 8.67
C GLY A 139 6.33 4.18 9.12
N ALA A 140 6.67 2.91 9.32
CA ALA A 140 5.74 1.89 9.77
C ALA A 140 6.01 1.56 11.23
N ALA A 141 5.69 2.48 12.15
CA ALA A 141 6.04 2.41 13.57
C ALA A 141 5.89 1.01 14.20
N ILE A 142 4.74 0.37 13.99
CA ILE A 142 4.47 -0.98 14.51
C ILE A 142 5.36 -2.02 13.83
N THR A 143 5.38 -2.06 12.49
CA THR A 143 6.16 -3.01 11.71
C THR A 143 7.66 -2.89 12.00
N GLU A 144 8.19 -1.67 12.03
CA GLU A 144 9.58 -1.39 12.33
C GLU A 144 9.95 -1.82 13.74
N THR A 145 9.07 -1.61 14.72
CA THR A 145 9.30 -2.07 16.10
C THR A 145 9.32 -3.60 16.19
N VAL A 146 8.37 -4.29 15.54
CA VAL A 146 8.30 -5.76 15.55
C VAL A 146 9.51 -6.39 14.88
N PHE A 147 9.96 -5.82 13.76
CA PHE A 147 11.14 -6.31 13.04
C PHE A 147 12.46 -5.72 13.56
N ALA A 148 12.47 -4.95 14.65
CA ALA A 148 13.66 -4.25 15.16
C ALA A 148 14.43 -3.47 14.07
N TRP A 149 13.68 -2.84 13.17
CA TRP A 149 14.22 -2.07 12.06
C TRP A 149 14.36 -0.60 12.46
N ASN A 150 15.57 -0.04 12.33
CA ASN A 150 15.83 1.36 12.63
C ASN A 150 15.33 2.27 11.51
N GLY A 151 14.01 2.50 11.45
CA GLY A 151 13.38 3.46 10.55
C GLY A 151 12.83 4.70 11.25
N ILE A 152 12.14 5.54 10.47
CA ILE A 152 11.53 6.80 10.95
C ILE A 152 10.45 6.50 11.99
N GLY A 153 9.62 5.47 11.77
CA GLY A 153 8.57 5.09 12.71
C GLY A 153 9.13 4.59 14.04
N HIS A 154 10.22 3.83 14.01
CA HIS A 154 10.93 3.36 15.20
C HIS A 154 11.53 4.53 16.00
N VAL A 155 12.11 5.53 15.33
CA VAL A 155 12.62 6.75 15.98
C VAL A 155 11.48 7.52 16.66
N LEU A 156 10.32 7.64 16.01
CA LEU A 156 9.13 8.27 16.61
C LEU A 156 8.68 7.55 17.89
N VAL A 157 8.55 6.22 17.85
CA VAL A 157 8.16 5.41 19.01
C VAL A 157 9.17 5.53 20.15
N LYS A 158 10.47 5.55 19.82
CA LYS A 158 11.53 5.75 20.80
C LYS A 158 11.49 7.15 21.42
N GLY A 159 11.26 8.19 20.62
CA GLY A 159 11.07 9.57 21.09
C GLY A 159 9.89 9.70 22.05
N LEU A 160 8.74 9.09 21.72
CA LEU A 160 7.57 9.03 22.59
C LEU A 160 7.88 8.32 23.92
N SER A 161 8.54 7.16 23.85
CA SER A 161 8.89 6.37 25.05
C SER A 161 9.87 7.10 25.96
N ASN A 162 10.83 7.83 25.38
CA ASN A 162 11.80 8.64 26.08
C ASN A 162 11.26 10.02 26.50
N ARG A 163 10.00 10.34 26.15
CA ARG A 163 9.37 11.65 26.38
C ARG A 163 10.15 12.82 25.78
N ASP A 164 10.83 12.59 24.65
CA ASP A 164 11.47 13.62 23.87
C ASP A 164 10.44 14.33 22.99
N PHE A 165 9.71 15.26 23.61
CA PHE A 165 8.64 15.99 22.93
C PHE A 165 9.15 16.86 21.78
N MET A 166 10.38 17.37 21.86
CA MET A 166 10.93 18.21 20.80
C MET A 166 11.12 17.38 19.53
N LEU A 167 11.72 16.20 19.63
CA LEU A 167 11.85 15.26 18.51
C LEU A 167 10.48 14.88 17.93
N VAL A 168 9.53 14.50 18.79
CA VAL A 168 8.20 14.06 18.36
C VAL A 168 7.45 15.18 17.63
N ILE A 169 7.49 16.41 18.16
CA ILE A 169 6.82 17.56 17.52
C ILE A 169 7.49 17.88 16.19
N SER A 170 8.82 17.91 16.11
CA SER A 170 9.54 18.16 14.85
C SER A 170 9.21 17.11 13.77
N MET A 171 9.12 15.83 14.15
CA MET A 171 8.71 14.76 13.23
C MET A 171 7.26 14.92 12.77
N ASN A 172 6.33 15.23 13.68
CA ASN A 172 4.93 15.46 13.31
C ASN A 172 4.77 16.67 12.38
N LEU A 173 5.56 17.73 12.58
CA LEU A 173 5.54 18.91 11.71
C LEU A 173 6.06 18.57 10.31
N PHE A 174 7.12 17.75 10.22
CA PHE A 174 7.59 17.18 8.96
C PHE A 174 6.52 16.33 8.27
N PHE A 175 5.81 15.46 9.01
CA PHE A 175 4.72 14.65 8.47
C PHE A 175 3.53 15.49 7.98
N ALA A 176 3.20 16.58 8.68
CA ALA A 176 2.16 17.50 8.25
C ALA A 176 2.51 18.16 6.91
N MET A 177 3.75 18.64 6.75
CA MET A 177 4.21 19.18 5.46
C MET A 177 4.15 18.14 4.34
N LEU A 178 4.58 16.91 4.63
CA LEU A 178 4.55 15.81 3.67
C LEU A 178 3.12 15.43 3.27
N SER A 179 2.17 15.52 4.21
CA SER A 179 0.74 15.32 3.95
C SER A 179 0.16 16.39 3.01
N ILE A 180 0.54 17.66 3.20
CA ILE A 180 0.10 18.75 2.33
C ILE A 180 0.62 18.52 0.90
N ILE A 181 1.90 18.16 0.77
CA ILE A 181 2.51 17.85 -0.53
C ILE A 181 1.80 16.64 -1.18
N ALA A 182 1.50 15.59 -0.40
CA ALA A 182 0.80 14.42 -0.90
C ALA A 182 -0.59 14.77 -1.48
N ASN A 183 -1.37 15.56 -0.76
CA ASN A 183 -2.70 15.99 -1.21
C ASN A 183 -2.59 16.88 -2.46
N PHE A 184 -1.65 17.83 -2.46
CA PHE A 184 -1.41 18.68 -3.63
C PHE A 184 -1.06 17.87 -4.89
N VAL A 185 -0.21 16.85 -4.75
CA VAL A 185 0.14 15.93 -5.85
C VAL A 185 -1.07 15.10 -6.29
N ALA A 186 -1.92 14.66 -5.36
CA ALA A 186 -3.16 13.96 -5.68
C ALA A 186 -4.14 14.85 -6.47
N ASP A 187 -4.29 16.11 -6.06
CA ASP A 187 -5.17 17.07 -6.73
C ASP A 187 -4.70 17.38 -8.15
N ILE A 188 -3.38 17.57 -8.36
CA ILE A 188 -2.81 17.71 -9.70
C ILE A 188 -3.09 16.46 -10.55
N THR A 189 -3.00 15.28 -9.95
CA THR A 189 -3.23 14.02 -10.66
C THR A 189 -4.68 13.90 -11.14
N TYR A 190 -5.66 14.47 -10.43
CA TYR A 190 -7.02 14.54 -10.94
C TYR A 190 -7.12 15.32 -12.25
N GLY A 191 -6.48 16.49 -12.33
CA GLY A 191 -6.46 17.30 -13.56
C GLY A 191 -5.78 16.61 -14.75
N LEU A 192 -4.79 15.75 -14.48
CA LEU A 192 -4.13 14.94 -15.51
C LEU A 192 -4.97 13.74 -15.96
N VAL A 193 -5.66 13.08 -15.03
CA VAL A 193 -6.46 11.87 -15.31
C VAL A 193 -7.80 12.23 -15.94
N ASP A 194 -8.43 13.32 -15.50
CA ASP A 194 -9.69 13.83 -16.06
C ASP A 194 -9.52 15.25 -16.64
N PRO A 195 -9.23 15.36 -17.96
CA PRO A 195 -9.12 16.66 -18.64
C PRO A 195 -10.47 17.39 -18.81
N ARG A 196 -11.58 16.86 -18.27
CA ARG A 196 -12.89 17.54 -18.23
C ARG A 196 -13.06 18.43 -17.01
N ILE A 197 -12.16 18.33 -16.02
CA ILE A 197 -12.09 19.27 -14.90
C ILE A 197 -11.53 20.58 -15.45
N LYS A 198 -12.38 21.36 -16.10
CA LYS A 198 -12.12 22.78 -16.35
C LYS A 198 -12.22 23.47 -15.00
N LEU A 199 -11.08 23.90 -14.47
CA LEU A 199 -11.04 24.91 -13.42
C LEU A 199 -11.71 26.16 -14.02
N GLU A 200 -12.91 26.49 -13.54
CA GLU A 200 -13.47 27.83 -13.75
C GLU A 200 -12.68 28.86 -12.94
#